data_AF-A0A0C9UHE7-F1
#
_entry.id   AF-A0A0C9UHE7-F1
#
_cell.length_a   1.000
_cell.length_b   1.000
_cell.length_c   1.000
_cell.angle_alpha   90.00
_cell.angle_beta   90.00
_cell.angle_gamma   90.00
#
_symmetry.space_group_name_H-M   'P 1'
#
loop_
_entity.id
_entity.type
_entity.pdbx_description
1 polymer ?
#
loop_
_entity_poly.entity_id
_entity_poly.type
_entity_poly.pdbx_seq_one_letter_code
_entity_poly.pdbx_strand_id
1 'polypeptide(L)'
;MLISLILDHQKFYRVGVLHRDISQGNVIIAICDDGSTCGRLIDLDHAKVTVDGEPNVPLLQTTHCVPDPILSREMDGLVDREIFVNEDTIRRACAPFLSKLDASPDQKIVAKACDDGINYLKDVYEGFGLKSSKTRLLTPEDFHWVLEFQDKPNFENHQPGDGNRTGTAPYMSYQIIDPNGKVAHDAIHDIESFFWLLIHIMLTRNGPGGSRRDISVALERVLNQYFHADPSTLTIMKGGLFLFSEKYEDAQAELSNLMVHFDSYFESLKGLVQEWWNLLYFAHKYKAYELWNVHANTLRILDKPLPGSSSAQSEQTNQEVNRREEYHKSTLDAIKNSTIARRPQPRTPEKRDRKATSTASAQPVDPVSQIAGHGPSKKHRKEKATGH
;
A
#
# COMPACT_ATOMS: atom_id res chain seq x y z
N MET A 1 14.68 -4.72 -6.11
CA MET A 1 14.29 -3.67 -5.15
C MET A 1 12.90 -3.91 -4.55
N LEU A 2 11.80 -3.83 -5.33
CA LEU A 2 10.44 -3.95 -4.76
C LEU A 2 10.21 -5.26 -3.99
N ILE A 3 10.64 -6.40 -4.52
CA ILE A 3 10.53 -7.71 -3.85
C ILE A 3 11.07 -7.65 -2.41
N SER A 4 12.27 -7.12 -2.20
CA SER A 4 12.86 -7.07 -0.86
C SER A 4 12.18 -6.05 0.06
N LEU A 5 11.57 -4.99 -0.48
CA LEU A 5 10.77 -4.05 0.32
C LEU A 5 9.47 -4.70 0.81
N ILE A 6 8.80 -5.47 -0.05
CA ILE A 6 7.60 -6.22 0.33
C ILE A 6 7.94 -7.28 1.37
N LEU A 7 9.09 -7.97 1.22
CA LEU A 7 9.59 -8.91 2.23
C LEU A 7 9.87 -8.23 3.57
N ASP A 8 10.49 -7.05 3.58
CA ASP A 8 10.73 -6.31 4.82
C ASP A 8 9.42 -5.85 5.46
N HIS A 9 8.48 -5.34 4.67
CA HIS A 9 7.14 -5.00 5.14
C HIS A 9 6.38 -6.23 5.68
N GLN A 10 6.50 -7.40 5.06
CA GLN A 10 5.92 -8.64 5.55
C GLN A 10 6.52 -9.04 6.90
N LYS A 11 7.84 -8.91 7.09
CA LYS A 11 8.50 -9.16 8.38
C LYS A 11 7.97 -8.23 9.47
N PHE A 12 7.84 -6.93 9.18
CA PHE A 12 7.27 -5.95 10.10
C PHE A 12 5.83 -6.32 10.47
N TYR A 13 5.00 -6.60 9.47
CA TYR A 13 3.61 -6.97 9.67
C TYR A 13 3.48 -8.17 10.60
N ARG A 14 4.30 -9.21 10.41
CA ARG A 14 4.24 -10.44 11.22
C ARG A 14 4.61 -10.25 12.69
N VAL A 15 5.39 -9.22 13.01
CA VAL A 15 5.69 -8.85 14.41
C VAL A 15 4.78 -7.73 14.92
N GLY A 16 3.67 -7.48 14.24
CA GLY A 16 2.66 -6.50 14.65
C GLY A 16 3.02 -5.06 14.32
N VAL A 17 3.86 -4.81 13.32
CA VAL A 17 4.28 -3.46 12.92
C VAL A 17 3.79 -3.12 11.50
N LEU A 18 3.04 -2.02 11.37
CA LEU A 18 2.68 -1.40 10.09
C LEU A 18 3.51 -0.14 9.87
N HIS A 19 4.00 0.10 8.65
CA HIS A 19 4.90 1.21 8.39
C HIS A 19 4.15 2.54 8.25
N ARG A 20 3.00 2.55 7.54
CA ARG A 20 2.10 3.71 7.35
C ARG A 20 2.66 4.93 6.60
N ASP A 21 3.91 4.90 6.17
CA ASP A 21 4.54 5.99 5.42
C ASP A 21 5.48 5.46 4.33
N ILE A 22 4.98 4.52 3.53
CA ILE A 22 5.73 4.03 2.37
C ILE A 22 5.79 5.13 1.30
N SER A 23 7.00 5.60 1.01
CA SER A 23 7.26 6.67 0.05
C SER A 23 8.63 6.53 -0.59
N GLN A 24 8.93 7.34 -1.61
CA GLN A 24 10.27 7.39 -2.20
C GLN A 24 11.35 7.83 -1.18
N GLY A 25 10.99 8.63 -0.17
CA GLY A 25 11.92 9.10 0.87
C GLY A 25 12.30 8.01 1.87
N ASN A 26 11.43 7.03 2.07
CA ASN A 26 11.56 5.99 3.10
C ASN A 26 12.02 4.63 2.53
N VAL A 27 12.51 4.65 1.30
CA VAL A 27 13.05 3.49 0.59
C VAL A 27 14.48 3.77 0.20
N ILE A 28 15.39 2.88 0.60
CA ILE A 28 16.79 2.93 0.17
C ILE A 28 17.16 1.69 -0.64
N ILE A 29 18.13 1.84 -1.54
CA ILE A 29 18.74 0.72 -2.26
C ILE A 29 20.09 0.45 -1.61
N ALA A 30 20.21 -0.69 -0.96
CA ALA A 30 21.43 -1.18 -0.34
C ALA A 30 22.16 -2.16 -1.28
N ILE A 31 23.47 -2.29 -1.10
CA ILE A 31 24.26 -3.39 -1.65
C ILE A 31 24.34 -4.45 -0.55
N CYS A 32 23.88 -5.66 -0.90
CA CYS A 32 23.89 -6.85 -0.08
C CYS A 32 25.32 -7.48 -0.09
N ASP A 33 25.63 -8.35 0.87
CA ASP A 33 26.99 -8.90 1.07
C ASP A 33 27.53 -9.69 -0.14
N ASP A 34 26.62 -10.26 -0.93
CA ASP A 34 26.90 -10.97 -2.17
C ASP A 34 27.13 -10.04 -3.38
N GLY A 35 27.12 -8.72 -3.16
CA GLY A 35 27.25 -7.69 -4.19
C GLY A 35 25.94 -7.36 -4.91
N SER A 36 24.84 -8.07 -4.64
CA SER A 36 23.54 -7.79 -5.25
C SER A 36 22.92 -6.50 -4.67
N THR A 37 21.99 -5.88 -5.39
CA THR A 37 21.26 -4.70 -4.88
C THR A 37 19.88 -5.09 -4.35
N CYS A 38 19.56 -4.58 -3.16
CA CYS A 38 18.35 -4.92 -2.44
C CYS A 38 17.71 -3.64 -1.87
N GLY A 39 16.39 -3.52 -1.96
CA GLY A 39 15.65 -2.45 -1.30
C GLY A 39 15.52 -2.70 0.21
N ARG A 40 15.56 -1.64 1.01
CA ARG A 40 15.27 -1.64 2.45
C ARG A 40 14.33 -0.49 2.80
N LEU A 41 13.44 -0.76 3.75
CA LEU A 41 12.59 0.25 4.37
C LEU A 41 13.34 0.92 5.51
N ILE A 42 13.14 2.22 5.64
CA ILE A 42 13.67 3.06 6.71
C ILE A 42 12.54 3.94 7.24
N ASP A 43 12.80 4.66 8.32
CA ASP A 43 11.87 5.64 8.90
C ASP A 43 10.55 5.02 9.41
N LEU A 44 10.62 4.51 10.65
CA LEU A 44 9.49 3.91 11.36
C LEU A 44 8.83 4.91 12.33
N ASP A 45 9.11 6.22 12.22
CA ASP A 45 8.58 7.22 13.15
C ASP A 45 7.04 7.34 13.06
N HIS A 46 6.46 6.96 11.92
CA HIS A 46 5.01 6.90 11.69
C HIS A 46 4.42 5.49 11.83
N ALA A 47 5.24 4.50 12.19
CA ALA A 47 4.81 3.12 12.29
C ALA A 47 3.75 2.93 13.39
N LYS A 48 2.90 1.94 13.20
CA LYS A 48 1.89 1.50 14.18
C LYS A 48 2.24 0.10 14.64
N VAL A 49 2.32 -0.07 15.95
CA VAL A 49 2.60 -1.36 16.60
C VAL A 49 1.33 -1.85 17.26
N THR A 50 1.09 -3.16 17.27
CA THR A 50 0.02 -3.79 18.06
C THR A 50 0.29 -3.65 19.56
N VAL A 51 -0.75 -3.78 20.40
CA VAL A 51 -0.57 -3.72 21.86
C VAL A 51 0.17 -4.98 22.29
N ASP A 52 1.18 -4.82 23.14
CA ASP A 52 1.86 -5.94 23.76
C ASP A 52 0.86 -6.86 24.48
N GLY A 53 0.77 -8.11 24.03
CA GLY A 53 -0.11 -9.13 24.61
C GLY A 53 -1.53 -9.16 24.05
N GLU A 54 -1.90 -8.29 23.09
CA GLU A 54 -3.14 -8.49 22.33
C GLU A 54 -3.02 -9.73 21.42
N PRO A 55 -4.03 -10.62 21.42
CA PRO A 55 -3.99 -11.80 20.56
C PRO A 55 -4.19 -11.41 19.09
N ASN A 56 -3.56 -12.18 18.20
CA ASN A 56 -3.85 -12.10 16.76
C ASN A 56 -5.33 -12.41 16.50
N VAL A 57 -5.87 -11.80 15.45
CA VAL A 57 -7.22 -12.01 14.95
C VAL A 57 -7.21 -13.19 13.97
N PRO A 58 -7.97 -14.27 14.22
CA PRO A 58 -8.14 -15.35 13.27
C PRO A 58 -8.75 -14.85 11.96
N LEU A 59 -8.16 -15.25 10.82
CA LEU A 59 -8.59 -14.79 9.50
C LEU A 59 -9.90 -15.44 9.05
N LEU A 60 -10.08 -16.71 9.40
CA LEU A 60 -11.27 -17.48 9.07
C LEU A 60 -11.76 -18.23 10.31
N GLN A 61 -12.91 -17.81 10.83
CA GLN A 61 -13.69 -18.57 11.80
C GLN A 61 -15.11 -18.66 11.26
N THR A 62 -15.47 -19.83 10.71
CA THR A 62 -16.85 -20.08 10.30
C THR A 62 -17.37 -21.33 10.99
N THR A 63 -18.53 -21.22 11.63
CA THR A 63 -19.32 -22.35 12.13
C THR A 63 -20.34 -22.83 11.09
N HIS A 64 -20.44 -22.12 9.96
CA HIS A 64 -21.41 -22.38 8.90
C HIS A 64 -20.73 -23.06 7.72
N CYS A 65 -21.45 -23.98 7.10
CA CYS A 65 -21.07 -24.65 5.86
C CYS A 65 -22.05 -24.29 4.74
N VAL A 66 -21.60 -24.42 3.49
CA VAL A 66 -22.48 -24.30 2.32
C VAL A 66 -23.45 -25.49 2.32
N PRO A 67 -24.77 -25.27 2.39
CA PRO A 67 -25.75 -26.36 2.35
C PRO A 67 -25.73 -27.10 1.00
N ASP A 68 -25.88 -28.42 1.01
CA ASP A 68 -25.78 -29.25 -0.21
C ASP A 68 -26.75 -28.85 -1.35
N PRO A 69 -28.00 -28.43 -1.09
CA PRO A 69 -28.88 -27.95 -2.15
C PRO A 69 -28.36 -26.68 -2.83
N ILE A 70 -27.71 -25.79 -2.06
CA ILE A 70 -27.10 -24.57 -2.59
C ILE A 70 -25.83 -24.93 -3.35
N LEU A 71 -24.98 -25.79 -2.79
CA LEU A 71 -23.77 -26.25 -3.46
C LEU A 71 -24.07 -26.84 -4.83
N SER A 72 -25.06 -27.74 -4.91
CA SER A 72 -25.44 -28.39 -6.17
C SER A 72 -25.92 -27.36 -7.20
N ARG A 73 -26.79 -26.42 -6.78
CA ARG A 73 -27.28 -25.32 -7.63
C ARG A 73 -26.14 -24.46 -8.17
N GLU A 74 -25.16 -24.11 -7.34
CA GLU A 74 -24.04 -23.27 -7.75
C GLU A 74 -23.05 -24.00 -8.67
N MET A 75 -22.82 -25.29 -8.42
CA MET A 75 -22.02 -26.11 -9.33
C MET A 75 -22.61 -26.14 -10.74
N ASP A 76 -23.92 -26.37 -10.86
CA ASP A 76 -24.61 -26.37 -12.15
C ASP A 76 -24.53 -24.99 -12.82
N GLY A 77 -24.77 -23.92 -12.07
CA GLY A 77 -24.70 -22.54 -12.59
C GLY A 77 -23.30 -22.08 -13.02
N LEU A 78 -22.23 -22.65 -12.44
CA LEU A 78 -20.85 -22.42 -12.89
C LEU A 78 -20.54 -23.22 -14.16
N VAL A 79 -21.00 -24.47 -14.25
CA VAL A 79 -20.85 -25.30 -15.47
C VAL A 79 -21.53 -24.67 -16.67
N ASP A 80 -22.72 -24.09 -16.49
CA ASP A 80 -23.45 -23.37 -17.54
C ASP A 80 -22.66 -22.16 -18.09
N ARG A 81 -21.72 -21.63 -17.31
CA ARG A 81 -20.81 -20.53 -17.68
C ARG A 81 -19.44 -21.00 -18.12
N GLU A 82 -19.26 -22.30 -18.32
CA GLU A 82 -17.98 -22.94 -18.65
C GLU A 82 -16.88 -22.71 -17.59
N ILE A 83 -17.28 -22.53 -16.32
CA ILE A 83 -16.37 -22.44 -15.18
C ILE A 83 -16.39 -23.76 -14.44
N PHE A 84 -15.29 -24.50 -14.50
CA PHE A 84 -15.16 -25.82 -13.90
C PHE A 84 -14.26 -25.77 -12.67
N VAL A 85 -14.86 -25.94 -11.49
CA VAL A 85 -14.17 -25.94 -10.19
C VAL A 85 -14.57 -27.18 -9.39
N ASN A 86 -13.74 -27.58 -8.42
CA ASN A 86 -14.15 -28.60 -7.45
C ASN A 86 -15.07 -28.00 -6.36
N GLU A 87 -15.72 -28.87 -5.59
CA GLU A 87 -16.59 -28.49 -4.48
C GLU A 87 -15.86 -27.65 -3.42
N ASP A 88 -14.61 -27.99 -3.12
CA ASP A 88 -13.81 -27.30 -2.11
C ASP A 88 -13.59 -25.82 -2.48
N THR A 89 -13.37 -25.51 -3.76
CA THR A 89 -13.27 -24.13 -4.27
C THR A 89 -14.54 -23.34 -4.00
N ILE A 90 -15.73 -23.92 -4.21
CA ILE A 90 -17.01 -23.24 -3.91
C ILE A 90 -17.13 -22.98 -2.41
N ARG A 91 -16.86 -24.00 -1.58
CA ARG A 91 -16.90 -23.86 -0.12
C ARG A 91 -15.92 -22.77 0.35
N ARG A 92 -14.71 -22.73 -0.23
CA ARG A 92 -13.67 -21.75 0.07
C ARG A 92 -14.08 -20.33 -0.32
N ALA A 93 -14.73 -20.16 -1.48
CA ALA A 93 -15.23 -18.87 -1.95
C ALA A 93 -16.33 -18.30 -1.04
N CYS A 94 -17.22 -19.15 -0.52
CA CYS A 94 -18.30 -18.73 0.38
C CYS A 94 -17.81 -18.44 1.81
N ALA A 95 -16.71 -19.04 2.25
CA ALA A 95 -16.27 -18.99 3.64
C ALA A 95 -16.07 -17.57 4.23
N PRO A 96 -15.47 -16.58 3.51
CA PRO A 96 -15.31 -15.21 4.01
C PRO A 96 -16.63 -14.45 4.25
N PHE A 97 -17.71 -14.89 3.61
CA PHE A 97 -19.04 -14.29 3.76
C PHE A 97 -19.82 -15.00 4.86
N LEU A 98 -19.72 -16.33 4.92
CA LEU A 98 -20.31 -17.15 5.96
C LEU A 98 -19.71 -16.88 7.36
N SER A 99 -18.42 -16.54 7.43
CA SER A 99 -17.74 -16.21 8.69
C SER A 99 -18.22 -14.90 9.33
N LYS A 100 -18.94 -14.06 8.58
CA LYS A 100 -19.48 -12.78 9.06
C LYS A 100 -20.90 -12.90 9.61
N LEU A 101 -21.50 -14.09 9.53
CA LEU A 101 -22.86 -14.32 9.98
C LEU A 101 -22.92 -14.58 11.50
N ASP A 102 -24.02 -14.16 12.13
CA ASP A 102 -24.33 -14.51 13.51
C ASP A 102 -24.44 -16.03 13.70
N ALA A 103 -24.36 -16.52 14.94
CA ALA A 103 -24.32 -17.97 15.23
C ALA A 103 -25.54 -18.79 14.77
N SER A 104 -26.70 -18.14 14.56
CA SER A 104 -27.95 -18.79 14.13
C SER A 104 -28.65 -17.97 13.03
N PRO A 105 -28.08 -17.88 11.82
CA PRO A 105 -28.62 -17.06 10.75
C PRO A 105 -29.82 -17.75 10.08
N ASP A 106 -30.74 -16.94 9.53
CA ASP A 106 -31.82 -17.44 8.67
C ASP A 106 -31.24 -18.09 7.40
N GLN A 107 -31.89 -19.14 6.90
CA GLN A 107 -31.50 -19.85 5.68
C GLN A 107 -31.37 -18.92 4.46
N LYS A 108 -32.19 -17.86 4.36
CA LYS A 108 -32.09 -16.86 3.29
C LYS A 108 -30.81 -16.04 3.37
N ILE A 109 -30.34 -15.74 4.58
CA ILE A 109 -29.09 -15.01 4.82
C ILE A 109 -27.91 -15.89 4.43
N VAL A 110 -27.93 -17.18 4.80
CA VAL A 110 -26.93 -18.16 4.37
C VAL A 110 -26.88 -18.29 2.85
N ALA A 111 -28.04 -18.38 2.19
CA ALA A 111 -28.12 -18.43 0.73
C ALA A 111 -27.51 -17.19 0.08
N LYS A 112 -27.85 -15.99 0.58
CA LYS A 112 -27.26 -14.73 0.09
C LYS A 112 -25.74 -14.68 0.27
N ALA A 113 -25.22 -15.11 1.41
CA ALA A 113 -23.77 -15.16 1.65
C ALA A 113 -23.07 -16.13 0.68
N CYS A 114 -23.72 -17.24 0.32
CA CYS A 114 -23.21 -18.15 -0.71
C CYS A 114 -23.25 -17.49 -2.09
N ASP A 115 -24.34 -16.81 -2.46
CA ASP A 115 -24.44 -16.08 -3.73
C ASP A 115 -23.33 -15.02 -3.85
N ASP A 116 -23.06 -14.28 -2.78
CA ASP A 116 -21.96 -13.30 -2.71
C ASP A 116 -20.58 -13.98 -2.88
N GLY A 117 -20.40 -15.17 -2.28
CA GLY A 117 -19.21 -16.01 -2.47
C GLY A 117 -19.01 -16.51 -3.89
N ILE A 118 -20.08 -16.86 -4.59
CA ILE A 118 -20.01 -17.27 -5.99
C ILE A 118 -19.71 -16.10 -6.92
N ASN A 119 -20.28 -14.92 -6.65
CA ASN A 119 -19.91 -13.70 -7.38
C ASN A 119 -18.43 -13.38 -7.18
N TYR A 120 -17.92 -13.52 -5.95
CA TYR A 120 -16.49 -13.41 -5.66
C TYR A 120 -15.64 -14.37 -6.49
N LEU A 121 -16.01 -15.66 -6.54
CA LEU A 121 -15.30 -16.66 -7.36
C LEU A 121 -15.25 -16.26 -8.83
N LYS A 122 -16.39 -15.86 -9.40
CA LYS A 122 -16.50 -15.46 -10.82
C LYS A 122 -15.62 -14.24 -11.12
N ASP A 123 -15.70 -13.22 -10.29
CA ASP A 123 -14.92 -11.99 -10.46
C ASP A 123 -13.41 -12.27 -10.40
N VAL A 124 -12.95 -13.10 -9.45
CA VAL A 124 -11.53 -13.50 -9.36
C VAL A 124 -11.13 -14.37 -10.54
N TYR A 125 -11.97 -15.31 -10.96
CA TYR A 125 -11.72 -16.15 -12.14
C TYR A 125 -11.52 -15.31 -13.41
N GLU A 126 -12.42 -14.36 -13.65
CA GLU A 126 -12.37 -13.47 -14.82
C GLU A 126 -11.23 -12.47 -14.70
N GLY A 127 -11.08 -11.81 -13.56
CA GLY A 127 -10.07 -10.79 -13.33
C GLY A 127 -8.64 -11.31 -13.46
N PHE A 128 -8.34 -12.50 -12.94
CA PHE A 128 -7.03 -13.13 -13.13
C PHE A 128 -6.91 -13.95 -14.43
N GLY A 129 -7.95 -13.97 -15.27
CA GLY A 129 -7.94 -14.68 -16.55
C GLY A 129 -7.70 -16.18 -16.41
N LEU A 130 -8.23 -16.79 -15.35
CA LEU A 130 -8.09 -18.22 -15.08
C LEU A 130 -8.80 -19.02 -16.18
N LYS A 131 -8.31 -20.25 -16.42
CA LYS A 131 -8.85 -21.14 -17.45
C LYS A 131 -9.12 -22.51 -16.87
N SER A 132 -10.34 -22.98 -17.06
CA SER A 132 -10.81 -24.29 -16.60
C SER A 132 -11.37 -25.11 -17.76
N SER A 133 -11.56 -26.42 -17.54
CA SER A 133 -12.24 -27.29 -18.49
C SER A 133 -12.85 -28.49 -17.77
N LYS A 134 -13.69 -29.28 -18.45
CA LYS A 134 -14.25 -30.53 -17.91
C LYS A 134 -13.17 -31.53 -17.43
N THR A 135 -11.96 -31.45 -17.99
CA THR A 135 -10.83 -32.32 -17.62
C THR A 135 -9.84 -31.66 -16.67
N ARG A 136 -10.00 -30.36 -16.41
CA ARG A 136 -9.17 -29.59 -15.48
C ARG A 136 -10.07 -28.70 -14.61
N LEU A 137 -10.49 -29.25 -13.48
CA LEU A 137 -11.19 -28.52 -12.45
C LEU A 137 -10.21 -27.63 -11.68
N LEU A 138 -10.57 -26.37 -11.46
CA LEU A 138 -9.78 -25.49 -10.60
C LEU A 138 -10.03 -25.79 -9.12
N THR A 139 -8.97 -25.61 -8.36
CA THR A 139 -8.85 -25.85 -6.92
C THR A 139 -8.53 -24.52 -6.21
N PRO A 140 -8.69 -24.42 -4.87
CA PRO A 140 -8.29 -23.22 -4.14
C PRO A 140 -6.84 -22.78 -4.38
N GLU A 141 -5.95 -23.72 -4.70
CA GLU A 141 -4.56 -23.46 -5.06
C GLU A 141 -4.44 -22.63 -6.36
N ASP A 142 -5.27 -22.90 -7.36
CA ASP A 142 -5.29 -22.14 -8.62
C ASP A 142 -5.75 -20.67 -8.41
N PHE A 143 -6.56 -20.44 -7.38
CA PHE A 143 -7.00 -19.10 -6.95
C PHE A 143 -6.04 -18.46 -5.92
N HIS A 144 -5.04 -19.21 -5.44
CA HIS A 144 -4.11 -18.77 -4.40
C HIS A 144 -4.79 -18.44 -3.06
N TRP A 145 -5.84 -19.21 -2.73
CA TRP A 145 -6.60 -19.08 -1.50
C TRP A 145 -6.06 -19.95 -0.35
N VAL A 146 -4.95 -20.64 -0.56
CA VAL A 146 -4.20 -21.28 0.52
C VAL A 146 -3.61 -20.19 1.40
N LEU A 147 -4.07 -20.12 2.64
CA LEU A 147 -3.62 -19.10 3.59
C LEU A 147 -2.18 -19.37 4.03
N GLU A 148 -1.34 -18.34 3.93
CA GLU A 148 0.03 -18.42 4.46
C GLU A 148 0.01 -18.47 6.00
N PHE A 149 -0.94 -17.76 6.61
CA PHE A 149 -1.14 -17.68 8.06
C PHE A 149 -2.61 -17.88 8.41
N GLN A 150 -2.90 -18.41 9.60
CA GLN A 150 -4.29 -18.63 10.05
C GLN A 150 -4.86 -17.41 10.79
N ASP A 151 -3.99 -16.52 11.24
CA ASP A 151 -4.32 -15.31 11.99
C ASP A 151 -3.49 -14.11 11.48
N LYS A 152 -3.90 -12.92 11.91
CA LYS A 152 -3.22 -11.65 11.62
C LYS A 152 -3.10 -10.78 12.86
N PRO A 153 -2.12 -9.88 12.94
CA PRO A 153 -2.07 -8.91 14.04
C PRO A 153 -3.32 -8.00 14.05
N ASN A 154 -3.73 -7.59 15.26
CA ASN A 154 -4.89 -6.73 15.46
C ASN A 154 -4.50 -5.24 15.41
N PHE A 155 -4.97 -4.52 14.39
CA PHE A 155 -4.74 -3.07 14.27
C PHE A 155 -6.01 -2.23 14.53
N GLU A 156 -7.15 -2.83 14.89
CA GLU A 156 -8.44 -2.14 15.00
C GLU A 156 -8.52 -1.21 16.23
N ASN A 157 -7.97 -1.64 17.37
CA ASN A 157 -8.14 -0.95 18.67
C ASN A 157 -7.21 0.25 18.91
N HIS A 158 -6.29 0.51 17.99
CA HIS A 158 -5.33 1.60 18.14
C HIS A 158 -5.85 2.83 17.43
N GLN A 159 -6.26 3.81 18.23
CA GLN A 159 -6.37 5.19 17.74
C GLN A 159 -5.01 5.58 17.13
N PRO A 160 -4.99 6.19 15.93
CA PRO A 160 -3.79 6.84 15.46
C PRO A 160 -3.29 7.74 16.59
N GLY A 161 -2.01 7.67 16.96
CA GLY A 161 -1.44 8.71 17.84
C GLY A 161 -1.81 10.09 17.26
N ASP A 162 -1.97 11.10 18.11
CA ASP A 162 -2.58 12.42 17.86
C ASP A 162 -2.12 13.19 16.58
N GLY A 163 -1.18 12.66 15.80
CA GLY A 163 -0.94 13.05 14.42
C GLY A 163 -2.05 12.58 13.48
N ASN A 164 -2.91 13.51 13.07
CA ASN A 164 -3.70 13.46 11.84
C ASN A 164 -3.00 12.64 10.75
N ARG A 165 -3.69 11.65 10.16
CA ARG A 165 -3.31 10.93 8.92
C ARG A 165 -1.83 11.03 8.55
N THR A 166 -1.01 10.31 9.29
CA THR A 166 0.43 10.24 9.03
C THR A 166 0.68 9.48 7.72
N GLY A 167 1.49 10.06 6.84
CA GLY A 167 1.89 9.43 5.58
C GLY A 167 2.12 10.45 4.47
N THR A 168 2.92 10.05 3.48
CA THR A 168 3.22 10.87 2.31
C THR A 168 2.04 10.80 1.33
N ALA A 169 1.17 11.82 1.38
CA ALA A 169 -0.12 11.85 0.66
C ALA A 169 -0.11 11.36 -0.81
N PRO A 170 0.89 11.71 -1.64
CA PRO A 170 0.99 11.16 -3.01
C PRO A 170 0.98 9.64 -3.10
N TYR A 171 1.46 8.92 -2.08
CA TYR A 171 1.55 7.45 -2.07
C TYR A 171 0.52 6.78 -1.17
N MET A 172 -0.20 7.52 -0.32
CA MET A 172 -1.22 6.93 0.55
C MET A 172 -2.35 6.28 -0.26
N SER A 173 -2.96 5.26 0.35
CA SER A 173 -4.17 4.61 -0.17
C SER A 173 -5.37 5.56 -0.16
N TYR A 174 -6.26 5.46 -1.15
CA TYR A 174 -7.44 6.33 -1.24
C TYR A 174 -8.32 6.29 0.03
N GLN A 175 -8.42 5.12 0.69
CA GLN A 175 -9.20 4.96 1.93
C GLN A 175 -8.57 5.69 3.12
N ILE A 176 -7.24 5.88 3.10
CA ILE A 176 -6.49 6.55 4.17
C ILE A 176 -6.44 8.06 3.93
N ILE A 177 -6.35 8.49 2.68
CA ILE A 177 -6.35 9.92 2.32
C ILE A 177 -7.69 10.57 2.65
N ASP A 178 -8.80 9.84 2.47
CA ASP A 178 -10.17 10.36 2.53
C ASP A 178 -10.43 11.23 3.79
N PRO A 179 -10.70 12.55 3.64
CA PRO A 179 -11.13 13.46 4.72
C PRO A 179 -12.22 12.93 5.63
N ASN A 180 -13.10 12.09 5.11
CA ASN A 180 -14.25 11.57 5.85
C ASN A 180 -14.09 10.09 6.20
N GLY A 181 -13.00 9.46 5.74
CA GLY A 181 -12.70 8.05 5.96
C GLY A 181 -12.40 7.77 7.44
N LYS A 182 -13.00 6.67 7.94
CA LYS A 182 -12.74 6.12 9.29
C LYS A 182 -12.08 4.74 9.22
N VAL A 183 -11.48 4.40 8.09
CA VAL A 183 -10.87 3.10 7.86
C VAL A 183 -9.58 3.01 8.68
N ALA A 184 -9.42 1.91 9.43
CA ALA A 184 -8.17 1.62 10.10
C ALA A 184 -7.11 1.19 9.08
N HIS A 185 -5.92 1.75 9.21
CA HIS A 185 -4.76 1.32 8.41
C HIS A 185 -4.43 -0.14 8.71
N ASP A 186 -4.15 -0.90 7.64
CA ASP A 186 -3.79 -2.32 7.63
C ASP A 186 -2.84 -2.55 6.43
N ALA A 187 -2.25 -3.74 6.32
CA ALA A 187 -1.20 -4.05 5.35
C ALA A 187 -1.55 -3.70 3.90
N ILE A 188 -2.81 -3.89 3.48
CA ILE A 188 -3.26 -3.56 2.13
C ILE A 188 -2.97 -2.10 1.74
N HIS A 189 -3.04 -1.18 2.70
CA HIS A 189 -2.83 0.24 2.44
C HIS A 189 -1.35 0.54 2.20
N ASP A 190 -0.44 -0.11 2.94
CA ASP A 190 1.00 -0.02 2.70
C ASP A 190 1.39 -0.73 1.37
N ILE A 191 0.73 -1.84 1.04
CA ILE A 191 0.90 -2.52 -0.27
C ILE A 191 0.41 -1.62 -1.43
N GLU A 192 -0.72 -0.93 -1.26
CA GLU A 192 -1.18 0.06 -2.23
C GLU A 192 -0.18 1.22 -2.37
N SER A 193 0.48 1.64 -1.29
CA SER A 193 1.55 2.64 -1.37
C SER A 193 2.76 2.18 -2.17
N PHE A 194 3.15 0.90 -2.09
CA PHE A 194 4.16 0.34 -2.99
C PHE A 194 3.72 0.33 -4.45
N PHE A 195 2.44 0.04 -4.72
CA PHE A 195 1.86 0.14 -6.06
C PHE A 195 1.97 1.58 -6.58
N TRP A 196 1.55 2.58 -5.80
CA TRP A 196 1.66 4.00 -6.18
C TRP A 196 3.11 4.46 -6.37
N LEU A 197 4.05 3.94 -5.58
CA LEU A 197 5.48 4.18 -5.77
C LEU A 197 5.96 3.67 -7.14
N LEU A 198 5.57 2.45 -7.52
CA LEU A 198 5.89 1.89 -8.84
C LEU A 198 5.27 2.73 -9.96
N ILE A 199 3.98 3.06 -9.86
CA ILE A 199 3.29 3.93 -10.85
C ILE A 199 4.02 5.26 -11.01
N HIS A 200 4.41 5.91 -9.91
CA HIS A 200 5.13 7.17 -9.97
C HIS A 200 6.48 7.05 -10.67
N ILE A 201 7.23 5.97 -10.42
CA ILE A 201 8.49 5.68 -11.13
C ILE A 201 8.23 5.52 -12.63
N MET A 202 7.21 4.75 -13.02
CA MET A 202 6.87 4.48 -14.42
C MET A 202 6.39 5.73 -15.18
N LEU A 203 5.80 6.68 -14.46
CA LEU A 203 5.36 7.96 -15.01
C LEU A 203 6.48 9.01 -15.09
N THR A 204 7.54 8.92 -14.28
CA THR A 204 8.51 10.03 -14.13
C THR A 204 9.94 9.71 -14.54
N ARG A 205 10.26 8.45 -14.84
CA ARG A 205 11.62 8.01 -15.18
C ARG A 205 11.69 7.41 -16.59
N ASN A 206 12.86 7.50 -17.21
CA ASN A 206 13.16 6.84 -18.48
C ASN A 206 13.61 5.37 -18.32
N GLY A 207 13.58 4.83 -17.10
CA GLY A 207 14.09 3.51 -16.76
C GLY A 207 14.90 3.47 -15.46
N PRO A 208 15.49 2.32 -15.10
CA PRO A 208 16.22 2.12 -13.85
C PRO A 208 17.51 2.93 -13.83
N GLY A 209 17.66 3.74 -12.78
CA GLY A 209 18.79 4.66 -12.64
C GLY A 209 18.75 5.87 -13.56
N GLY A 210 17.71 6.00 -14.39
CA GLY A 210 17.58 7.08 -15.36
C GLY A 210 17.26 8.44 -14.74
N SER A 211 17.56 9.47 -15.53
CA SER A 211 17.11 10.84 -15.27
C SER A 211 15.58 10.92 -15.22
N ARG A 212 15.07 12.01 -14.63
CA ARG A 212 13.65 12.35 -14.79
C ARG A 212 13.37 12.53 -16.28
N ARG A 213 12.24 12.00 -16.74
CA ARG A 213 11.79 12.18 -18.12
C ARG A 213 11.29 13.61 -18.34
N ASP A 214 11.30 14.05 -19.59
CA ASP A 214 10.61 15.27 -19.97
C ASP A 214 9.10 15.08 -19.78
N ILE A 215 8.48 16.01 -19.06
CA ILE A 215 7.06 15.94 -18.71
C ILE A 215 6.27 16.70 -19.77
N SER A 216 5.42 15.99 -20.52
CA SER A 216 4.47 16.61 -21.43
C SER A 216 3.31 17.26 -20.64
N VAL A 217 2.63 18.23 -21.24
CA VAL A 217 1.44 18.87 -20.63
C VAL A 217 0.37 17.84 -20.24
N ALA A 218 0.20 16.79 -21.06
CA ALA A 218 -0.75 15.72 -20.76
C ALA A 218 -0.33 14.89 -19.54
N LEU A 219 0.96 14.55 -19.43
CA LEU A 219 1.51 13.83 -18.28
C LEU A 219 1.49 14.70 -17.01
N GLU A 220 1.78 15.99 -17.12
CA GLU A 220 1.70 16.94 -15.99
C GLU A 220 0.30 16.96 -15.39
N ARG A 221 -0.74 16.96 -16.22
CA ARG A 221 -2.13 16.86 -15.76
C ARG A 221 -2.39 15.57 -14.97
N VAL A 222 -1.88 14.43 -15.45
CA VAL A 222 -2.00 13.14 -14.76
C VAL A 222 -1.27 13.16 -13.42
N LEU A 223 -0.05 13.67 -13.37
CA LEU A 223 0.71 13.81 -12.12
C LEU A 223 -0.01 14.72 -11.13
N ASN A 224 -0.60 15.81 -11.60
CA ASN A 224 -1.40 16.69 -10.76
C ASN A 224 -2.61 15.95 -10.19
N GLN A 225 -3.34 15.18 -11.00
CA GLN A 225 -4.52 14.44 -10.55
C GLN A 225 -4.24 13.32 -9.54
N TYR A 226 -3.14 12.57 -9.71
CA TYR A 226 -2.87 11.35 -8.93
C TYR A 226 -1.81 11.51 -7.83
N PHE A 227 -1.00 12.58 -7.87
CA PHE A 227 0.12 12.76 -6.93
C PHE A 227 0.18 14.15 -6.28
N HIS A 228 -0.19 15.23 -6.97
CA HIS A 228 0.03 16.59 -6.45
C HIS A 228 -1.25 17.34 -6.05
N ALA A 229 -2.43 16.77 -6.27
CA ALA A 229 -3.68 17.41 -5.89
C ALA A 229 -3.90 17.41 -4.37
N ASP A 230 -4.92 18.14 -3.93
CA ASP A 230 -5.37 18.11 -2.55
C ASP A 230 -5.92 16.72 -2.17
N PRO A 231 -5.99 16.38 -0.86
CA PRO A 231 -6.47 15.08 -0.40
C PRO A 231 -7.84 14.66 -0.94
N SER A 232 -8.77 15.58 -1.13
CA SER A 232 -10.12 15.23 -1.61
C SER A 232 -10.06 14.78 -3.07
N THR A 233 -9.34 15.53 -3.90
CA THR A 233 -9.12 15.19 -5.30
C THR A 233 -8.36 13.88 -5.44
N LEU A 234 -7.28 13.68 -4.66
CA LEU A 234 -6.52 12.42 -4.67
C LEU A 234 -7.40 11.23 -4.29
N THR A 235 -8.27 11.39 -3.29
CA THR A 235 -9.22 10.36 -2.87
C THR A 235 -10.15 9.96 -4.02
N ILE A 236 -10.71 10.94 -4.73
CA ILE A 236 -11.60 10.70 -5.88
C ILE A 236 -10.86 10.00 -7.02
N MET A 237 -9.72 10.55 -7.44
CA MET A 237 -8.97 10.02 -8.58
C MET A 237 -8.46 8.59 -8.31
N LYS A 238 -7.83 8.37 -7.16
CA LYS A 238 -7.35 7.04 -6.78
C LYS A 238 -8.49 6.08 -6.51
N GLY A 239 -9.56 6.53 -5.85
CA GLY A 239 -10.75 5.72 -5.59
C GLY A 239 -11.47 5.30 -6.87
N GLY A 240 -11.39 6.09 -7.95
CA GLY A 240 -11.91 5.75 -9.28
C GLY A 240 -11.23 4.53 -9.91
N LEU A 241 -9.94 4.31 -9.63
CA LEU A 241 -9.26 3.05 -9.97
C LEU A 241 -9.71 1.88 -9.09
N PHE A 242 -10.44 2.13 -8.00
CA PHE A 242 -10.90 1.09 -7.09
C PHE A 242 -12.43 1.16 -6.98
N LEU A 243 -12.96 1.32 -5.77
CA LEU A 243 -14.38 1.10 -5.49
C LEU A 243 -15.26 2.34 -5.66
N PHE A 244 -14.75 3.48 -6.16
CA PHE A 244 -15.62 4.61 -6.54
C PHE A 244 -16.20 4.43 -7.94
N SER A 245 -15.61 3.57 -8.76
CA SER A 245 -16.23 3.09 -9.98
C SER A 245 -17.31 2.06 -9.63
N GLU A 246 -18.49 2.19 -10.23
CA GLU A 246 -19.61 1.27 -9.98
C GLU A 246 -19.33 -0.14 -10.50
N LYS A 247 -18.56 -0.23 -11.60
CA LYS A 247 -18.26 -1.48 -12.29
C LYS A 247 -16.75 -1.71 -12.40
N TYR A 248 -16.37 -2.98 -12.46
CA TYR A 248 -14.98 -3.39 -12.62
C TYR A 248 -14.39 -2.88 -13.94
N GLU A 249 -15.16 -2.92 -15.02
CA GLU A 249 -14.72 -2.50 -16.36
C GLU A 249 -14.43 -0.99 -16.40
N ASP A 250 -15.19 -0.18 -15.67
CA ASP A 250 -14.98 1.26 -15.57
C ASP A 250 -13.67 1.54 -14.81
N ALA A 251 -13.45 0.86 -13.69
CA ALA A 251 -12.20 0.98 -12.92
C ALA A 251 -10.98 0.50 -13.74
N GLN A 252 -11.13 -0.58 -14.50
CA GLN A 252 -10.10 -1.11 -15.40
C GLN A 252 -9.81 -0.15 -16.55
N ALA A 253 -10.82 0.53 -17.09
CA ALA A 253 -10.65 1.56 -18.12
C ALA A 253 -9.86 2.75 -17.58
N GLU A 254 -10.13 3.20 -16.35
CA GLU A 254 -9.35 4.25 -15.69
C GLU A 254 -7.88 3.84 -15.51
N LEU A 255 -7.61 2.59 -15.11
CA LEU A 255 -6.23 2.08 -15.03
C LEU A 255 -5.57 2.09 -16.41
N SER A 256 -6.30 1.63 -17.44
CA SER A 256 -5.79 1.62 -18.82
C SER A 256 -5.43 3.03 -19.30
N ASN A 257 -6.27 4.02 -19.00
CA ASN A 257 -6.03 5.43 -19.31
C ASN A 257 -4.77 5.96 -18.62
N LEU A 258 -4.55 5.59 -17.35
CA LEU A 258 -3.34 5.95 -16.61
C LEU A 258 -2.08 5.31 -17.25
N MET A 259 -2.16 4.03 -17.62
CA MET A 259 -1.04 3.26 -18.17
C MET A 259 -0.57 3.72 -19.56
N VAL A 260 -1.41 4.42 -20.33
CA VAL A 260 -1.02 5.04 -21.62
C VAL A 260 0.11 6.06 -21.43
N HIS A 261 0.25 6.63 -20.23
CA HIS A 261 1.27 7.65 -19.94
C HIS A 261 2.61 7.09 -19.47
N PHE A 262 2.73 5.77 -19.26
CA PHE A 262 4.00 5.16 -18.88
C PHE A 262 5.06 5.38 -19.95
N ASP A 263 6.32 5.47 -19.53
CA ASP A 263 7.41 5.50 -20.49
C ASP A 263 7.48 4.17 -21.25
N SER A 264 7.84 4.23 -22.53
CA SER A 264 7.98 3.05 -23.41
C SER A 264 8.93 1.99 -22.84
N TYR A 265 9.91 2.40 -22.03
CA TYR A 265 10.79 1.46 -21.32
C TYR A 265 10.00 0.47 -20.44
N PHE A 266 8.89 0.91 -19.86
CA PHE A 266 8.08 0.12 -18.93
C PHE A 266 6.92 -0.63 -19.59
N GLU A 267 6.87 -0.72 -20.93
CA GLU A 267 5.77 -1.37 -21.64
C GLU A 267 5.56 -2.83 -21.20
N SER A 268 6.65 -3.56 -21.00
CA SER A 268 6.62 -4.97 -20.56
C SER A 268 6.09 -5.15 -19.14
N LEU A 269 6.06 -4.10 -18.32
CA LEU A 269 5.52 -4.13 -16.95
C LEU A 269 4.01 -3.92 -16.89
N LYS A 270 3.35 -3.54 -17.99
CA LYS A 270 1.91 -3.26 -17.98
C LYS A 270 1.07 -4.45 -17.51
N GLY A 271 1.42 -5.67 -17.94
CA GLY A 271 0.74 -6.88 -17.47
C GLY A 271 0.89 -7.10 -15.96
N LEU A 272 2.07 -6.82 -15.41
CA LEU A 272 2.34 -6.89 -13.97
C LEU A 272 1.51 -5.84 -13.20
N VAL A 273 1.43 -4.61 -13.71
CA VAL A 273 0.61 -3.54 -13.12
C VAL A 273 -0.86 -3.91 -13.10
N GLN A 274 -1.40 -4.45 -14.21
CA GLN A 274 -2.77 -4.92 -14.29
C GLN A 274 -3.05 -6.01 -13.23
N GLU A 275 -2.15 -7.00 -13.12
CA GLU A 275 -2.34 -8.10 -12.18
C GLU A 275 -2.24 -7.65 -10.72
N TRP A 276 -1.30 -6.76 -10.38
CA TRP A 276 -1.20 -6.18 -9.04
C TRP A 276 -2.42 -5.31 -8.73
N TRP A 277 -2.92 -4.54 -9.71
CA TRP A 277 -4.14 -3.79 -9.53
C TRP A 277 -5.36 -4.70 -9.28
N ASN A 278 -5.52 -5.80 -10.03
CA ASN A 278 -6.58 -6.78 -9.79
C ASN A 278 -6.54 -7.32 -8.35
N LEU A 279 -5.35 -7.68 -7.87
CA LEU A 279 -5.14 -8.11 -6.48
C LEU A 279 -5.66 -7.07 -5.49
N LEU A 280 -5.26 -5.80 -5.64
CA LEU A 280 -5.70 -4.72 -4.75
C LEU A 280 -7.20 -4.43 -4.86
N TYR A 281 -7.74 -4.44 -6.08
CA TYR A 281 -9.16 -4.22 -6.35
C TYR A 281 -10.03 -5.26 -5.64
N PHE A 282 -9.74 -6.55 -5.82
CA PHE A 282 -10.51 -7.62 -5.19
C PHE A 282 -10.29 -7.69 -3.67
N ALA A 283 -9.08 -7.38 -3.20
CA ALA A 283 -8.80 -7.27 -1.77
C ALA A 283 -9.65 -6.18 -1.11
N HIS A 284 -9.79 -5.02 -1.75
CA HIS A 284 -10.68 -3.94 -1.31
C HIS A 284 -12.16 -4.32 -1.40
N LYS A 285 -12.58 -4.89 -2.54
CA LYS A 285 -14.00 -5.22 -2.83
C LYS A 285 -14.55 -6.28 -1.88
N TYR A 286 -13.82 -7.38 -1.71
CA TYR A 286 -14.34 -8.57 -1.02
C TYR A 286 -13.82 -8.73 0.41
N LYS A 287 -12.65 -8.16 0.72
CA LYS A 287 -11.97 -8.33 2.01
C LYS A 287 -11.83 -9.81 2.39
N ALA A 288 -11.35 -10.60 1.41
CA ALA A 288 -11.23 -12.05 1.47
C ALA A 288 -9.75 -12.48 1.27
N TYR A 289 -9.49 -13.58 0.58
CA TYR A 289 -8.14 -14.16 0.47
C TYR A 289 -7.11 -13.23 -0.19
N GLU A 290 -7.50 -12.34 -1.11
CA GLU A 290 -6.61 -11.36 -1.72
C GLU A 290 -6.08 -10.36 -0.68
N LEU A 291 -6.91 -10.00 0.31
CA LEU A 291 -6.52 -9.17 1.44
C LEU A 291 -5.65 -9.96 2.42
N TRP A 292 -6.05 -11.19 2.76
CA TRP A 292 -5.37 -12.00 3.76
C TRP A 292 -3.99 -12.48 3.31
N ASN A 293 -3.82 -12.76 2.01
CA ASN A 293 -2.58 -13.17 1.38
C ASN A 293 -1.91 -12.00 0.62
N VAL A 294 -2.18 -10.74 0.96
CA VAL A 294 -1.77 -9.58 0.14
C VAL A 294 -0.25 -9.53 -0.10
N HIS A 295 0.57 -9.85 0.90
CA HIS A 295 2.03 -9.92 0.75
C HIS A 295 2.45 -11.07 -0.16
N ALA A 296 1.99 -12.29 0.11
CA ALA A 296 2.36 -13.49 -0.65
C ALA A 296 1.95 -13.36 -2.13
N ASN A 297 0.75 -12.84 -2.39
CA ASN A 297 0.27 -12.63 -3.75
C ASN A 297 1.04 -11.52 -4.46
N THR A 298 1.37 -10.43 -3.77
CA THR A 298 2.20 -9.36 -4.35
C THR A 298 3.60 -9.87 -4.70
N LEU A 299 4.24 -10.63 -3.81
CA LEU A 299 5.55 -11.24 -4.07
C LEU A 299 5.49 -12.19 -5.28
N ARG A 300 4.47 -13.03 -5.36
CA ARG A 300 4.26 -13.95 -6.48
C ARG A 300 4.06 -13.22 -7.82
N ILE A 301 3.36 -12.09 -7.82
CA ILE A 301 3.20 -11.26 -9.02
C ILE A 301 4.54 -10.64 -9.43
N LEU A 302 5.30 -10.11 -8.47
CA LEU A 302 6.59 -9.48 -8.71
C LEU A 302 7.70 -10.45 -9.14
N ASP A 303 7.61 -11.73 -8.75
CA ASP A 303 8.59 -12.76 -9.09
C ASP A 303 8.42 -13.33 -10.50
N LYS A 304 7.33 -12.99 -11.20
CA LYS A 304 7.10 -13.46 -12.56
C LYS A 304 8.17 -12.94 -13.53
N PRO A 305 8.68 -13.77 -14.44
CA PRO A 305 9.64 -13.34 -15.45
C PRO A 305 9.00 -12.31 -16.39
N LEU A 306 9.70 -11.19 -16.60
CA LEU A 306 9.22 -10.12 -17.48
C LEU A 306 9.46 -10.48 -18.96
N PRO A 307 8.43 -10.38 -19.83
CA PRO A 307 8.58 -10.67 -21.25
C PRO A 307 9.49 -9.63 -21.91
N GLY A 308 10.42 -10.08 -22.75
CA GLY A 308 11.23 -9.18 -23.57
C GLY A 308 12.22 -8.31 -22.78
N SER A 309 12.70 -8.76 -21.62
CA SER A 309 13.91 -8.20 -20.99
C SER A 309 15.09 -8.36 -21.94
N SER A 310 15.22 -7.46 -22.91
CA SER A 310 16.45 -7.30 -23.65
C SER A 310 17.49 -6.87 -22.62
N SER A 311 18.51 -7.70 -22.45
CA SER A 311 19.63 -7.50 -21.53
C SER A 311 20.50 -6.28 -21.88
N ALA A 312 20.06 -5.43 -22.81
CA ALA A 312 20.69 -4.15 -23.07
C ALA A 312 20.33 -3.19 -21.93
N GLN A 313 21.03 -3.32 -20.80
CA GLN A 313 21.05 -2.30 -19.76
C GLN A 313 21.36 -0.97 -20.44
N SER A 314 20.47 0.00 -20.29
CA SER A 314 20.70 1.33 -20.86
C SER A 314 22.01 1.88 -20.31
N GLU A 315 22.71 2.71 -21.09
CA GLU A 315 23.96 3.34 -20.63
C GLU A 315 23.78 4.06 -19.28
N GLN A 316 22.61 4.68 -19.07
CA GLN A 316 22.23 5.32 -17.80
C GLN A 316 22.13 4.31 -16.65
N THR A 317 21.59 3.12 -16.91
CA THR A 317 21.52 2.04 -15.91
C THR A 317 22.92 1.60 -15.50
N ASN A 318 23.83 1.43 -16.45
CA ASN A 318 25.23 1.05 -16.16
C ASN A 318 25.94 2.14 -15.36
N GLN A 319 25.76 3.41 -15.74
CA GLN A 319 26.32 4.55 -15.01
C GLN A 319 25.82 4.61 -13.56
N GLU A 320 24.52 4.40 -13.32
CA GLU A 320 23.97 4.39 -11.97
C GLU A 320 24.45 3.18 -11.16
N VAL A 321 24.60 2.00 -11.76
CA VAL A 321 25.17 0.82 -11.09
C VAL A 321 26.60 1.10 -10.65
N ASN A 322 27.46 1.59 -11.56
CA ASN A 322 28.85 1.95 -11.25
C ASN A 322 28.93 2.99 -10.14
N ARG A 323 28.09 4.05 -10.21
CA ARG A 323 28.03 5.10 -9.17
C ARG A 323 27.70 4.51 -7.79
N ARG A 324 26.82 3.51 -7.72
CA ARG A 324 26.44 2.85 -6.45
C ARG A 324 27.56 1.99 -5.91
N GLU A 325 28.22 1.21 -6.76
CA GLU A 325 29.37 0.39 -6.36
C GLU A 325 30.51 1.26 -5.84
N GLU A 326 30.84 2.35 -6.53
CA GLU A 326 31.84 3.32 -6.09
C GLU A 326 31.47 3.97 -4.75
N TYR A 327 30.22 4.41 -4.60
CA TYR A 327 29.74 5.00 -3.34
C TYR A 327 29.81 4.00 -2.17
N HIS A 328 29.42 2.75 -2.40
CA HIS A 328 29.47 1.71 -1.38
C HIS A 328 30.90 1.36 -0.99
N LYS A 329 31.81 1.20 -1.96
CA LYS A 329 33.23 0.97 -1.70
C LYS A 329 33.84 2.12 -0.90
N SER A 330 33.60 3.35 -1.33
CA SER A 330 34.06 4.56 -0.63
C SER A 330 33.51 4.64 0.80
N THR A 331 32.24 4.30 1.01
CA THR A 331 31.61 4.29 2.33
C THR A 331 32.19 3.18 3.23
N LEU A 332 32.40 1.98 2.71
CA LEU A 332 33.05 0.88 3.43
C LEU A 332 34.48 1.21 3.80
N ASP A 333 35.25 1.81 2.87
CA ASP A 333 36.62 2.25 3.12
C ASP A 333 36.64 3.34 4.19
N ALA A 334 35.72 4.31 4.13
CA ALA A 334 35.57 5.33 5.16
C ALA A 334 35.23 4.72 6.53
N ILE A 335 34.33 3.74 6.61
CA ILE A 335 33.97 3.06 7.87
C ILE A 335 35.17 2.27 8.43
N LYS A 336 35.88 1.50 7.59
CA LYS A 336 37.06 0.72 7.99
C LYS A 336 38.21 1.62 8.44
N ASN A 337 38.45 2.71 7.71
CA ASN A 337 39.52 3.66 8.01
C ASN A 337 39.17 4.59 9.19
N SER A 338 37.88 4.77 9.52
CA SER A 338 37.41 5.56 10.67
C SER A 338 37.33 4.77 11.98
N THR A 339 38.09 3.67 12.10
CA THR A 339 38.23 2.92 13.36
C THR A 339 38.70 3.85 14.49
N ILE A 340 37.71 4.32 15.27
CA ILE A 340 37.80 5.03 16.56
C ILE A 340 38.41 6.44 16.51
N ALA A 341 37.63 7.42 16.01
CA ALA A 341 37.61 8.69 16.73
C ALA A 341 36.99 8.39 18.11
N ARG A 342 37.80 8.50 19.19
CA ARG A 342 37.36 8.28 20.58
C ARG A 342 35.98 8.89 20.78
N ARG A 343 34.98 8.07 21.15
CA ARG A 343 33.69 8.59 21.67
C ARG A 343 34.04 9.69 22.67
N PRO A 344 33.60 10.95 22.48
CA PRO A 344 33.57 11.88 23.58
C PRO A 344 32.82 11.16 24.70
N GLN A 345 33.43 11.05 25.88
CA GLN A 345 32.71 10.57 27.05
C GLN A 345 31.39 11.36 27.13
N PRO A 346 30.24 10.70 27.29
CA PRO A 346 28.99 11.42 27.50
C PRO A 346 29.21 12.32 28.72
N ARG A 347 29.23 13.64 28.49
CA ARG A 347 29.21 14.59 29.59
C ARG A 347 27.84 14.48 30.22
N THR A 348 27.75 13.73 31.32
CA THR A 348 26.64 13.83 32.24
C THR A 348 26.51 15.31 32.60
N PRO A 349 25.35 15.95 32.41
CA PRO A 349 25.15 17.31 32.87
C PRO A 349 25.47 17.35 34.36
N GLU A 350 26.38 18.23 34.78
CA GLU A 350 26.61 18.47 36.20
C GLU A 350 25.27 18.78 36.85
N LYS A 351 24.95 18.07 37.94
CA LYS A 351 23.80 18.38 38.78
C LYS A 351 23.91 19.86 39.14
N ARG A 352 23.04 20.69 38.55
CA ARG A 352 22.83 22.05 39.06
C ARG A 352 22.36 21.91 40.50
N ASP A 353 23.19 22.36 41.42
CA ASP A 353 22.80 22.57 42.80
C ASP A 353 21.52 23.41 42.80
N ARG A 354 20.46 22.81 43.34
CA ARG A 354 19.20 23.51 43.59
C ARG A 354 19.44 24.54 44.69
N LYS A 355 19.89 25.73 44.31
CA LYS A 355 19.68 26.93 45.13
C LYS A 355 18.27 27.44 44.84
N ALA A 356 17.41 27.22 45.81
CA ALA A 356 16.08 27.77 45.86
C ALA A 356 16.15 29.31 45.77
N THR A 357 15.49 29.87 44.77
CA THR A 357 14.96 31.23 44.88
C THR A 357 13.69 31.31 44.05
N SER A 358 12.59 31.53 44.77
CA SER A 358 11.26 31.84 44.27
C SER A 358 11.27 33.12 43.42
N THR A 359 10.58 33.12 42.28
CA THR A 359 9.44 34.03 42.00
C THR A 359 8.91 33.86 40.56
N ALA A 360 7.59 33.65 40.47
CA ALA A 360 6.62 34.10 39.46
C ALA A 360 6.82 33.86 37.94
N SER A 361 5.99 32.95 37.41
CA SER A 361 5.06 33.14 36.27
C SER A 361 5.58 33.84 35.00
N ALA A 362 5.82 33.06 33.93
CA ALA A 362 5.49 33.43 32.56
C ALA A 362 5.40 32.18 31.66
N GLN A 363 4.30 32.07 30.91
CA GLN A 363 4.06 31.03 29.89
C GLN A 363 5.04 31.14 28.71
N PRO A 364 5.45 30.05 28.06
CA PRO A 364 6.18 30.11 26.79
C PRO A 364 5.20 30.21 25.62
N VAL A 365 5.48 31.17 24.74
CA VAL A 365 4.82 31.42 23.45
C VAL A 365 5.68 30.77 22.36
N ASP A 366 5.08 29.93 21.51
CA ASP A 366 5.71 29.29 20.36
C ASP A 366 6.02 30.30 19.23
N PRO A 367 7.20 30.24 18.58
CA PRO A 367 7.45 30.97 17.34
C PRO A 367 7.45 30.03 16.13
N VAL A 368 6.43 30.14 15.28
CA VAL A 368 6.42 29.61 13.91
C VAL A 368 6.22 30.76 12.92
N SER A 369 6.94 30.64 11.79
CA SER A 369 6.75 31.28 10.48
C SER A 369 7.44 32.62 10.20
N GLN A 370 8.53 32.53 9.45
CA GLN A 370 8.94 33.55 8.49
C GLN A 370 9.07 32.88 7.10
N ILE A 371 8.04 33.00 6.26
CA ILE A 371 8.21 33.12 4.79
C ILE A 371 7.15 34.13 4.31
N ALA A 372 7.63 35.10 3.55
CA ALA A 372 6.95 36.32 3.13
C ALA A 372 5.91 36.12 2.01
N GLY A 373 4.92 37.02 1.97
CA GLY A 373 4.04 37.26 0.83
C GLY A 373 3.31 38.60 0.97
N HIS A 374 3.58 39.52 0.05
CA HIS A 374 3.13 40.91 -0.01
C HIS A 374 1.60 41.12 -0.13
N GLY A 375 1.09 42.21 0.48
CA GLY A 375 -0.24 42.80 0.22
C GLY A 375 -0.57 43.94 1.21
N PRO A 376 -1.33 44.98 0.84
CA PRO A 376 -0.85 46.36 1.02
C PRO A 376 -1.27 47.10 2.31
N SER A 377 -0.40 48.06 2.60
CA SER A 377 -0.44 49.15 3.58
C SER A 377 -1.83 49.75 3.86
N LYS A 378 -2.25 49.76 5.13
CA LYS A 378 -3.26 50.70 5.66
C LYS A 378 -2.67 51.54 6.77
N LYS A 379 -2.59 52.85 6.48
CA LYS A 379 -2.17 53.94 7.35
C LYS A 379 -3.09 54.10 8.56
N HIS A 380 -2.50 54.65 9.62
CA HIS A 380 -3.08 54.98 10.91
C HIS A 380 -4.42 55.74 10.91
N ARG A 381 -5.24 55.30 11.87
CA ARG A 381 -6.25 55.99 12.69
C ARG A 381 -6.03 57.50 12.87
N LYS A 382 -7.10 58.28 12.71
CA LYS A 382 -7.41 59.42 13.58
C LYS A 382 -8.89 59.42 13.95
N GLU A 383 -9.11 59.60 15.24
CA GLU A 383 -10.39 59.82 15.92
C GLU A 383 -10.99 61.17 15.53
N LYS A 384 -12.33 61.30 15.57
CA LYS A 384 -13.12 61.98 16.63
C LYS A 384 -14.38 62.67 16.06
N ALA A 385 -15.44 62.57 16.87
CA ALA A 385 -16.45 63.58 17.19
C ALA A 385 -17.72 63.74 16.30
N THR A 386 -18.84 63.44 16.97
CA THR A 386 -20.08 64.26 17.13
C THR A 386 -20.97 64.57 15.93
N GLY A 387 -22.27 64.31 16.10
CA GLY A 387 -23.30 65.26 15.70
C GLY A 387 -24.55 64.66 15.04
N HIS A 388 -25.61 64.59 15.84
CA HIS A 388 -27.04 64.49 15.53
C HIS A 388 -27.63 63.21 14.93
#